data_AF-A0A9X4G4G3-F1
#
_entry.id   AF-A0A9X4G4G3-F1
#
_cell.length_a   1.000
_cell.length_b   1.000
_cell.length_c   1.000
_cell.angle_alpha   90.00
_cell.angle_beta   90.00
_cell.angle_gamma   90.00
#
_symmetry.space_group_name_H-M   'P 1'
#
loop_
_entity.id
_entity.type
_entity.pdbx_description
1 polymer ?
#
loop_
_entity_poly.entity_id
_entity_poly.type
_entity_poly.pdbx_seq_one_letter_code
_entity_poly.pdbx_strand_id
1 'polypeptide(L)'
;MLYGLAIVLIPLFLGYLFKVGKGKLQVVNQVVNICLYLILFVMGISLGQLDDIGSKLPQIGGIALGLSLIIQFSNIIGLAIYDKWQPMVREEVNPQEIPSRWVMLMDSFKLIGTTIAGGVVGFVTKGILDFPLHASTYVLEVMIFGVGIQLRNSGIPLREVFFNKRGIYTSLVMIVSSLVGGVIAALSLDLSIVQGLTFASAFGWYSLSSVLVNDAWGPIYGSIAFFNDLSREIFCLFTIPFFMRAFPSTAVGLGGATSLDCMLPVIQKSGGTQVVPLAISFGFIVNLVAPLLLALFIGLAG
;
A
#
# COMPACT_ATOMS: atom_id res chain seq x y z
N MET A 1 -10.37 9.39 17.23
CA MET A 1 -8.96 8.95 17.17
C MET A 1 -8.71 7.50 17.65
N LEU A 2 -9.09 7.11 18.88
CA LEU A 2 -8.76 5.78 19.43
C LEU A 2 -9.46 4.59 18.72
N TYR A 3 -10.69 4.80 18.23
CA TYR A 3 -11.47 3.73 17.59
C TYR A 3 -10.86 3.22 16.27
N GLY A 4 -10.48 4.13 15.35
CA GLY A 4 -9.82 3.74 14.10
C GLY A 4 -8.44 3.10 14.30
N LEU A 5 -7.71 3.53 15.33
CA LEU A 5 -6.44 2.92 15.71
C LEU A 5 -6.64 1.50 16.27
N ALA A 6 -7.70 1.30 17.06
CA ALA A 6 -8.07 0.00 17.61
C ALA A 6 -8.48 -1.01 16.53
N ILE A 7 -9.27 -0.57 15.53
CA ILE A 7 -9.71 -1.41 14.39
C ILE A 7 -8.53 -2.05 13.66
N VAL A 8 -7.40 -1.35 13.56
CA VAL A 8 -6.23 -1.92 12.88
C VAL A 8 -5.30 -2.65 13.86
N LEU A 9 -4.93 -2.01 14.97
CA LEU A 9 -3.90 -2.55 15.84
C LEU A 9 -4.34 -3.82 16.55
N ILE A 10 -5.59 -3.88 17.03
CA ILE A 10 -6.05 -5.05 17.79
C ILE A 10 -6.03 -6.32 16.92
N PRO A 11 -6.63 -6.36 15.72
CA PRO A 11 -6.55 -7.54 14.87
C PRO A 11 -5.12 -7.89 14.48
N LEU A 12 -4.28 -6.90 14.17
CA LEU A 12 -2.87 -7.12 13.79
C LEU A 12 -2.09 -7.79 14.92
N PHE A 13 -2.15 -7.24 16.13
CA PHE A 13 -1.47 -7.78 17.30
C PHE A 13 -2.01 -9.16 17.67
N LEU A 14 -3.33 -9.33 17.69
CA LEU A 14 -3.94 -10.63 17.97
C LEU A 14 -3.50 -11.69 16.97
N GLY A 15 -3.50 -11.38 15.67
CA GLY A 15 -3.01 -12.28 14.61
C GLY A 15 -1.54 -12.64 14.82
N TYR A 16 -0.71 -11.66 15.18
CA TYR A 16 0.72 -11.87 15.43
C TYR A 16 1.02 -12.85 16.57
N LEU A 17 0.11 -13.04 17.53
CA LEU A 17 0.29 -14.00 18.62
C LEU A 17 0.24 -15.46 18.15
N PHE A 18 -0.36 -15.75 17.00
CA PHE A 18 -0.54 -17.12 16.51
C PHE A 18 0.64 -17.61 15.66
N LYS A 19 1.32 -18.65 16.14
CA LYS A 19 2.29 -19.42 15.35
C LYS A 19 1.58 -20.64 14.74
N VAL A 20 1.57 -20.74 13.41
CA VAL A 20 0.85 -21.80 12.69
C VAL A 20 1.78 -22.60 11.79
N GLY A 21 1.45 -23.87 11.53
CA GLY A 21 2.20 -24.71 10.59
C GLY A 21 1.97 -24.30 9.12
N LYS A 22 2.84 -24.76 8.22
CA LYS A 22 2.82 -24.39 6.78
C LYS A 22 1.45 -24.56 6.12
N GLY A 23 0.73 -25.66 6.38
CA GLY A 23 -0.59 -25.91 5.79
C GLY A 23 -1.66 -24.91 6.24
N LYS A 24 -1.69 -24.56 7.54
CA LYS A 24 -2.61 -23.53 8.05
C LYS A 24 -2.25 -22.14 7.54
N LEU A 25 -0.95 -21.84 7.37
CA LEU A 25 -0.50 -20.58 6.79
C LEU A 25 -0.99 -20.39 5.34
N GLN A 26 -1.04 -21.45 4.54
CA GLN A 26 -1.59 -21.38 3.18
C GLN A 26 -3.08 -21.01 3.19
N VAL A 27 -3.86 -21.55 4.13
CA VAL A 27 -5.28 -21.18 4.31
C VAL A 27 -5.39 -19.70 4.70
N VAL A 28 -4.56 -19.22 5.63
CA VAL A 28 -4.52 -17.79 5.99
C VAL A 28 -4.22 -16.93 4.78
N ASN A 29 -3.26 -17.30 3.94
CA ASN A 29 -2.94 -16.58 2.71
C ASN A 29 -4.13 -16.53 1.75
N GLN A 30 -4.86 -17.62 1.60
CA GLN A 30 -6.08 -17.65 0.79
C GLN A 30 -7.17 -16.75 1.37
N VAL A 31 -7.39 -16.77 2.69
CA VAL A 31 -8.37 -15.90 3.36
C VAL A 31 -8.01 -14.43 3.16
N VAL A 32 -6.75 -14.03 3.39
CA VAL A 32 -6.28 -12.65 3.16
C VAL A 32 -6.53 -12.22 1.72
N ASN A 33 -6.24 -13.09 0.75
CA ASN A 33 -6.48 -12.81 -0.66
C ASN A 33 -7.98 -12.70 -1.01
N ILE A 34 -8.82 -13.55 -0.43
CA ILE A 34 -10.28 -13.45 -0.59
C ILE A 34 -10.80 -12.13 0.01
N CYS A 35 -10.35 -11.76 1.20
CA CYS A 35 -10.69 -10.49 1.82
C CYS A 35 -10.29 -9.30 0.94
N LEU A 36 -9.10 -9.34 0.33
CA LEU A 36 -8.63 -8.34 -0.62
C LEU A 36 -9.64 -8.15 -1.77
N TYR A 37 -10.00 -9.23 -2.47
CA TYR A 37 -10.95 -9.16 -3.58
C TYR A 37 -12.34 -8.70 -3.13
N LEU A 38 -12.81 -9.14 -1.96
CA LEU A 38 -14.08 -8.69 -1.39
C LEU A 38 -14.09 -7.19 -1.09
N ILE A 39 -13.03 -6.67 -0.48
CA ILE A 39 -12.87 -5.24 -0.21
C ILE A 39 -12.95 -4.43 -1.51
N LEU A 40 -12.19 -4.84 -2.53
CA LEU A 40 -12.18 -4.15 -3.82
C LEU A 40 -13.54 -4.21 -4.52
N PHE A 41 -14.22 -5.35 -4.42
CA PHE A 41 -15.55 -5.50 -4.99
C PHE A 41 -16.57 -4.60 -4.29
N VAL A 42 -16.58 -4.56 -2.95
CA VAL A 42 -17.49 -3.68 -2.18
C VAL A 42 -17.19 -2.20 -2.42
N MET A 43 -15.92 -1.84 -2.54
CA MET A 43 -15.52 -0.47 -2.92
C MET A 43 -16.01 -0.12 -4.32
N GLY A 44 -15.90 -1.06 -5.26
CA GLY A 44 -16.50 -0.95 -6.59
C GLY A 44 -17.98 -0.64 -6.52
N ILE A 45 -18.74 -1.42 -5.75
CA ILE A 45 -20.19 -1.21 -5.54
C ILE A 45 -20.45 0.20 -5.01
N SER A 46 -19.70 0.62 -4.00
CA SER A 46 -19.83 1.94 -3.37
C SER A 46 -19.56 3.08 -4.38
N LEU A 47 -18.59 2.91 -5.27
CA LEU A 47 -18.31 3.84 -6.37
C LEU A 47 -19.46 3.83 -7.40
N GLY A 48 -19.97 2.66 -7.78
CA GLY A 48 -21.04 2.47 -8.76
C GLY A 48 -22.38 3.09 -8.34
N GLN A 49 -22.61 3.20 -7.03
CA GLN A 49 -23.81 3.80 -6.45
C GLN A 49 -23.74 5.33 -6.35
N LEU A 50 -22.59 5.95 -6.63
CA LEU A 50 -22.46 7.41 -6.62
C LEU A 50 -23.43 8.09 -7.60
N ASP A 51 -23.96 9.23 -7.19
CA ASP A 51 -24.64 10.16 -8.10
C ASP A 51 -23.61 10.82 -9.03
N ASP A 52 -24.00 11.04 -10.29
CA ASP A 52 -23.18 11.68 -11.31
C ASP A 52 -21.79 11.07 -11.50
N ILE A 53 -21.68 9.74 -11.41
CA ILE A 53 -20.41 8.99 -11.51
C ILE A 53 -19.56 9.41 -12.73
N GLY A 54 -20.18 9.73 -13.86
CA GLY A 54 -19.48 10.18 -15.07
C GLY A 54 -18.70 11.49 -14.89
N SER A 55 -19.16 12.38 -14.00
CA SER A 55 -18.46 13.62 -13.66
C SER A 55 -17.45 13.43 -12.52
N LYS A 56 -17.74 12.54 -11.57
CA LYS A 56 -16.90 12.28 -10.39
C LYS A 56 -15.69 11.40 -10.69
N LEU A 57 -15.81 10.45 -11.61
CA LEU A 57 -14.73 9.50 -11.90
C LEU A 57 -13.47 10.18 -12.47
N PRO A 58 -13.56 11.12 -13.44
CA PRO A 58 -12.39 11.88 -13.88
C PRO A 58 -11.75 12.71 -12.76
N GLN A 59 -12.56 13.29 -11.86
CA GLN A 59 -12.07 14.05 -10.71
C GLN A 59 -11.29 13.15 -9.75
N ILE A 60 -11.84 11.99 -9.40
CA ILE A 60 -11.18 10.98 -8.56
C ILE A 60 -9.84 10.56 -9.18
N GLY A 61 -9.85 10.22 -10.47
CA GLY A 61 -8.65 9.82 -11.19
C GLY A 61 -7.59 10.93 -11.25
N GLY A 62 -7.99 12.17 -11.52
CA GLY A 62 -7.09 13.32 -11.57
C GLY A 62 -6.41 13.60 -10.23
N ILE A 63 -7.17 13.61 -9.13
CA ILE A 63 -6.62 13.82 -7.79
C ILE A 63 -5.70 12.65 -7.39
N ALA A 64 -6.12 11.41 -7.63
CA ALA A 64 -5.34 10.22 -7.30
C ALA A 64 -4.01 10.17 -8.06
N LEU A 65 -4.01 10.46 -9.37
CA LEU A 65 -2.79 10.52 -10.16
C LEU A 65 -1.89 11.68 -9.73
N GLY A 66 -2.45 12.86 -9.43
CA GLY A 66 -1.72 14.00 -8.92
C GLY A 66 -1.01 13.68 -7.60
N LEU A 67 -1.74 13.13 -6.62
CA LEU A 67 -1.19 12.65 -5.35
C LEU A 67 -0.04 11.67 -5.59
N SER A 68 -0.31 10.65 -6.40
CA SER A 68 0.63 9.57 -6.68
C SER A 68 1.92 10.10 -7.31
N LEU A 69 1.84 11.00 -8.30
CA LEU A 69 3.01 11.56 -8.96
C LEU A 69 3.83 12.44 -8.01
N ILE A 70 3.18 13.33 -7.27
CA ILE A 70 3.87 14.25 -6.36
C ILE A 70 4.56 13.47 -5.24
N ILE A 71 3.85 12.56 -4.57
CA ILE A 71 4.39 11.75 -3.47
C ILE A 71 5.56 10.88 -3.96
N GLN A 72 5.43 10.26 -5.14
CA GLN A 72 6.50 9.43 -5.69
C GLN A 72 7.72 10.26 -6.08
N PHE A 73 7.53 11.44 -6.66
CA PHE A 73 8.64 12.34 -6.98
C PHE A 73 9.37 12.80 -5.72
N SER A 74 8.65 13.17 -4.66
CA SER A 74 9.23 13.50 -3.35
C SER A 74 10.04 12.32 -2.78
N ASN A 75 9.49 11.10 -2.85
CA ASN A 75 10.19 9.88 -2.42
C ASN A 75 11.46 9.61 -3.22
N ILE A 76 11.42 9.77 -4.55
CA ILE A 76 12.59 9.59 -5.41
C ILE A 76 13.68 10.58 -5.03
N ILE A 77 13.33 11.86 -4.84
CA ILE A 77 14.31 12.89 -4.43
C ILE A 77 14.92 12.54 -3.07
N GLY A 78 14.08 12.31 -2.06
CA GLY A 78 14.56 12.04 -0.69
C GLY A 78 15.46 10.82 -0.62
N LEU A 79 15.05 9.72 -1.25
CA LEU A 79 15.80 8.48 -1.25
C LEU A 79 17.05 8.54 -2.14
N ALA A 80 17.01 9.23 -3.28
CA ALA A 80 18.18 9.38 -4.13
C ALA A 80 19.26 10.24 -3.46
N ILE A 81 18.86 11.28 -2.71
CA ILE A 81 19.79 12.05 -1.87
C ILE A 81 20.42 11.14 -0.82
N TYR A 82 19.61 10.30 -0.15
CA TYR A 82 20.12 9.34 0.83
C TYR A 82 21.10 8.32 0.23
N ASP A 83 20.78 7.76 -0.94
CA ASP A 83 21.67 6.82 -1.64
C ASP A 83 22.98 7.48 -2.08
N LYS A 84 22.96 8.75 -2.49
CA LYS A 84 24.19 9.51 -2.77
C LYS A 84 25.03 9.77 -1.52
N TRP A 85 24.37 10.10 -0.41
CA TRP A 85 25.06 10.39 0.84
C TRP A 85 25.65 9.14 1.50
N GLN A 86 25.03 7.99 1.29
CA GLN A 86 25.50 6.71 1.78
C GLN A 86 25.51 5.70 0.61
N PRO A 87 26.53 5.64 -0.25
CA PRO A 87 26.53 4.68 -1.35
C PRO A 87 26.52 3.23 -0.83
N MET A 88 25.74 2.35 -1.47
CA MET A 88 25.78 0.92 -1.21
C MET A 88 26.66 0.26 -2.28
N VAL A 89 27.82 -0.25 -1.87
CA VAL A 89 28.68 -1.06 -2.74
C VAL A 89 27.99 -2.39 -2.99
N ARG A 90 27.84 -2.76 -4.26
CA ARG A 90 27.23 -4.01 -4.70
C ARG A 90 28.15 -4.72 -5.67
N GLU A 91 28.13 -6.03 -5.63
CA GLU A 91 28.72 -6.84 -6.69
C GLU A 91 27.79 -6.80 -7.92
N GLU A 92 28.37 -6.80 -9.12
CA GLU A 92 27.58 -6.90 -10.34
C GLU A 92 26.82 -8.23 -10.36
N VAL A 93 25.49 -8.13 -10.27
CA VAL A 93 24.61 -9.30 -10.38
C VAL A 93 24.39 -9.58 -11.86
N ASN A 94 24.75 -10.79 -12.32
CA ASN A 94 24.42 -11.24 -13.66
C ASN A 94 22.90 -11.08 -13.91
N PRO A 95 22.47 -10.53 -15.06
CA PRO A 95 21.05 -10.33 -15.34
C PRO A 95 20.30 -11.66 -15.27
N GLN A 96 19.58 -11.90 -14.17
CA GLN A 96 18.60 -12.97 -14.12
C GLN A 96 17.36 -12.50 -14.87
N GLU A 97 16.66 -13.40 -15.56
CA GLU A 97 15.40 -13.06 -16.24
C GLU A 97 14.41 -12.46 -15.24
N ILE A 98 14.14 -11.15 -15.38
CA ILE A 98 13.17 -10.41 -14.58
C ILE A 98 11.83 -11.14 -14.68
N PRO A 99 11.03 -11.27 -13.60
CA PRO A 99 9.72 -11.90 -13.69
C PRO A 99 8.92 -11.19 -14.80
N SER A 100 8.12 -11.94 -15.57
CA SER A 100 7.35 -11.34 -16.65
C SER A 100 6.49 -10.21 -16.09
N ARG A 101 6.82 -8.97 -16.45
CA ARG A 101 6.08 -7.76 -16.02
C ARG A 101 4.61 -7.89 -16.38
N TRP A 102 4.30 -8.60 -17.46
CA TRP A 102 2.95 -8.92 -17.87
C TRP A 102 2.17 -9.70 -16.82
N VAL A 103 2.79 -10.66 -16.13
CA VAL A 103 2.11 -11.44 -15.08
C VAL A 103 1.78 -10.53 -13.89
N MET A 104 2.71 -9.69 -13.48
CA MET A 104 2.50 -8.75 -12.37
C MET A 104 1.47 -7.67 -12.71
N LEU A 105 1.53 -7.12 -13.93
CA LEU A 105 0.50 -6.21 -14.44
C LEU A 105 -0.86 -6.90 -14.51
N MET A 106 -0.91 -8.19 -14.87
CA MET A 106 -2.15 -8.96 -14.88
C MET A 106 -2.76 -9.03 -13.49
N ASP A 107 -1.95 -9.16 -12.44
CA ASP A 107 -2.45 -9.13 -11.07
C ASP A 107 -3.04 -7.75 -10.72
N SER A 108 -2.36 -6.64 -11.03
CA SER A 108 -2.95 -5.30 -10.86
C SER A 108 -4.22 -5.11 -11.71
N PHE A 109 -4.28 -5.66 -12.92
CA PHE A 109 -5.48 -5.62 -13.77
C PHE A 109 -6.65 -6.44 -13.20
N LYS A 110 -6.40 -7.58 -12.54
CA LYS A 110 -7.45 -8.33 -11.84
C LYS A 110 -8.06 -7.53 -10.70
N LEU A 111 -7.24 -6.77 -9.96
CA LEU A 111 -7.71 -5.90 -8.88
C LEU A 111 -8.62 -4.80 -9.44
N ILE A 112 -8.16 -4.11 -10.50
CA ILE A 112 -8.99 -3.12 -11.22
C ILE A 112 -10.27 -3.75 -11.74
N GLY A 113 -10.18 -4.93 -12.37
CA GLY A 113 -11.32 -5.66 -12.91
C GLY A 113 -12.34 -6.03 -11.84
N THR A 114 -11.88 -6.38 -10.64
CA THR A 114 -12.75 -6.66 -9.49
C THR A 114 -13.49 -5.41 -9.02
N THR A 115 -12.80 -4.27 -8.93
CA THR A 115 -13.41 -2.99 -8.59
C THR A 115 -14.42 -2.56 -9.67
N ILE A 116 -14.10 -2.74 -10.96
CA ILE A 116 -15.03 -2.44 -12.06
C ILE A 116 -16.25 -3.34 -12.00
N ALA A 117 -16.07 -4.65 -11.77
CA ALA A 117 -17.18 -5.59 -11.63
C ALA A 117 -18.11 -5.19 -10.47
N GLY A 118 -17.53 -4.79 -9.34
CA GLY A 118 -18.27 -4.20 -8.23
C GLY A 118 -19.02 -2.94 -8.64
N GLY A 119 -18.38 -2.03 -9.38
CA GLY A 119 -18.99 -0.80 -9.90
C GLY A 119 -20.19 -1.05 -10.81
N VAL A 120 -20.09 -2.03 -11.70
CA VAL A 120 -21.22 -2.45 -12.55
C VAL A 120 -22.37 -2.98 -11.70
N VAL A 121 -22.08 -3.85 -10.72
CA VAL A 121 -23.09 -4.36 -9.80
C VAL A 121 -23.74 -3.22 -9.02
N GLY A 122 -22.96 -2.32 -8.42
CA GLY A 122 -23.47 -1.18 -7.66
C GLY A 122 -24.33 -0.23 -8.50
N PHE A 123 -23.96 0.00 -9.75
CA PHE A 123 -24.75 0.81 -10.67
C PHE A 123 -26.11 0.15 -10.97
N VAL A 124 -26.14 -1.17 -11.20
CA VAL A 124 -27.38 -1.93 -11.48
C VAL A 124 -28.27 -2.06 -10.25
N THR A 125 -27.68 -2.21 -9.07
CA THR A 125 -28.44 -2.39 -7.81
C THR A 125 -28.73 -1.08 -7.08
N LYS A 126 -28.43 0.07 -7.70
CA LYS A 126 -28.65 1.39 -7.11
C LYS A 126 -30.12 1.58 -6.73
N GLY A 127 -30.37 1.87 -5.45
CA GLY A 127 -31.73 2.03 -4.89
C GLY A 127 -32.50 0.73 -4.64
N ILE A 128 -31.89 -0.43 -4.88
CA ILE A 128 -32.48 -1.76 -4.64
C ILE A 128 -31.78 -2.46 -3.46
N LEU A 129 -30.46 -2.35 -3.39
CA LEU A 129 -29.63 -3.04 -2.41
C LEU A 129 -28.63 -2.05 -1.79
N ASP A 130 -28.89 -1.68 -0.55
CA ASP A 130 -27.97 -0.92 0.27
C ASP A 130 -27.08 -1.92 1.03
N PHE A 131 -25.76 -1.86 0.79
CA PHE A 131 -24.84 -2.69 1.57
C PHE A 131 -24.77 -2.17 3.01
N PRO A 132 -24.67 -3.08 4.01
CA PRO A 132 -24.64 -2.67 5.40
C PRO A 132 -23.45 -1.74 5.69
N LEU A 133 -23.73 -0.67 6.43
CA LEU A 133 -22.72 0.25 6.95
C LEU A 133 -21.62 -0.55 7.67
N HIS A 134 -20.35 -0.29 7.34
CA HIS A 134 -19.15 -0.95 7.90
C HIS A 134 -18.87 -2.41 7.46
N ALA A 135 -19.57 -2.96 6.46
CA ALA A 135 -19.28 -4.30 5.96
C ALA A 135 -17.81 -4.48 5.51
N SER A 136 -17.25 -3.48 4.81
CA SER A 136 -15.85 -3.46 4.38
C SER A 136 -14.86 -3.40 5.56
N THR A 137 -15.23 -2.72 6.65
CA THR A 137 -14.42 -2.62 7.88
C THR A 137 -14.26 -3.98 8.55
N TYR A 138 -15.31 -4.78 8.66
CA TYR A 138 -15.20 -6.14 9.20
C TYR A 138 -14.33 -7.06 8.34
N VAL A 139 -14.46 -6.98 7.01
CA VAL A 139 -13.62 -7.73 6.08
C VAL A 139 -12.15 -7.30 6.21
N LEU A 140 -11.91 -6.00 6.41
CA LEU A 140 -10.58 -5.46 6.67
C LEU A 140 -9.99 -5.98 7.99
N GLU A 141 -10.76 -6.03 9.08
CA GLU A 141 -10.30 -6.58 10.36
C GLU A 141 -9.84 -8.04 10.23
N VAL A 142 -10.62 -8.86 9.51
CA VAL A 142 -10.24 -10.25 9.19
C VAL A 142 -8.97 -10.30 8.35
N MET A 143 -8.84 -9.42 7.36
CA MET A 143 -7.64 -9.33 6.52
C MET A 143 -6.42 -8.98 7.36
N ILE A 144 -6.50 -7.94 8.20
CA ILE A 144 -5.40 -7.46 9.06
C ILE A 144 -5.02 -8.53 10.09
N PHE A 145 -6.00 -9.25 10.66
CA PHE A 145 -5.73 -10.39 11.51
C PHE A 145 -4.91 -11.47 10.78
N GLY A 146 -5.29 -11.81 9.55
CA GLY A 146 -4.54 -12.72 8.69
C GLY A 146 -3.12 -12.22 8.38
N VAL A 147 -2.96 -10.93 8.10
CA VAL A 147 -1.65 -10.28 7.92
C VAL A 147 -0.80 -10.39 9.19
N GLY A 148 -1.38 -10.21 10.38
CA GLY A 148 -0.69 -10.42 11.65
C GLY A 148 -0.11 -11.83 11.78
N ILE A 149 -0.90 -12.85 11.42
CA ILE A 149 -0.43 -14.24 11.38
C ILE A 149 0.69 -14.42 10.35
N GLN A 150 0.56 -13.85 9.15
CA GLN A 150 1.60 -13.91 8.12
C GLN A 150 2.92 -13.31 8.61
N LEU A 151 2.88 -12.13 9.24
CA LEU A 151 4.06 -11.47 9.79
C LEU A 151 4.76 -12.34 10.84
N ARG A 152 4.00 -12.98 11.75
CA ARG A 152 4.54 -13.90 12.76
C ARG A 152 5.21 -15.12 12.16
N ASN A 153 4.67 -15.63 11.06
CA ASN A 153 5.09 -16.89 10.43
C ASN A 153 5.97 -16.67 9.18
N SER A 154 6.37 -15.44 8.89
CA SER A 154 7.27 -15.06 7.79
C SER A 154 8.66 -15.69 7.90
N GLY A 155 9.03 -16.17 9.09
CA GLY A 155 10.34 -16.76 9.36
C GLY A 155 11.46 -15.72 9.48
N ILE A 156 11.13 -14.43 9.38
CA ILE A 156 12.06 -13.32 9.49
C ILE A 156 12.14 -12.93 10.97
N PRO A 157 13.28 -13.13 11.66
CA PRO A 157 13.39 -12.73 13.04
C PRO A 157 13.36 -11.19 13.13
N LEU A 158 12.47 -10.65 13.97
CA LEU A 158 12.33 -9.19 14.17
C LEU A 158 13.68 -8.51 14.47
N ARG A 159 14.58 -9.23 15.16
CA ARG A 159 15.93 -8.74 15.42
C ARG A 159 16.67 -8.43 14.12
N GLU A 160 16.61 -9.26 13.09
CA GLU A 160 17.32 -8.98 11.83
C GLU A 160 16.71 -7.78 11.08
N VAL A 161 15.39 -7.59 11.17
CA VAL A 161 14.69 -6.41 10.64
C VAL A 161 15.24 -5.12 11.27
N PHE A 162 15.31 -5.07 12.61
CA PHE A 162 15.74 -3.88 13.35
C PHE A 162 17.27 -3.72 13.44
N PHE A 163 18.05 -4.70 13.01
CA PHE A 163 19.52 -4.60 12.96
C PHE A 163 20.02 -4.10 11.59
N ASN A 164 19.19 -4.16 10.55
CA ASN A 164 19.52 -3.57 9.26
C ASN A 164 19.35 -2.04 9.29
N LYS A 165 20.41 -1.34 9.70
CA LYS A 165 20.45 0.13 9.76
C LYS A 165 20.03 0.78 8.45
N ARG A 166 20.43 0.21 7.30
CA ARG A 166 20.07 0.73 5.98
C ARG A 166 18.55 0.73 5.80
N GLY A 167 17.89 -0.39 6.09
CA GLY A 167 16.43 -0.51 5.99
C GLY A 167 15.69 0.45 6.91
N ILE A 168 16.19 0.66 8.13
CA ILE A 168 15.62 1.67 9.04
C ILE A 168 15.72 3.07 8.44
N TYR A 169 16.90 3.50 8.00
CA TYR A 169 17.07 4.84 7.43
C TYR A 169 16.29 5.02 6.12
N THR A 170 16.26 4.01 5.25
CA THR A 170 15.42 4.03 4.04
C THR A 170 13.94 4.20 4.40
N SER A 171 13.47 3.53 5.45
CA SER A 171 12.08 3.68 5.93
C SER A 171 11.82 5.10 6.43
N LEU A 172 12.70 5.64 7.28
CA LEU A 172 12.55 6.98 7.83
C LEU A 172 12.56 8.05 6.73
N VAL A 173 13.51 7.97 5.80
CA VAL A 173 13.62 8.91 4.68
C VAL A 173 12.38 8.83 3.78
N MET A 174 11.92 7.61 3.45
CA MET A 174 10.71 7.43 2.66
C MET A 174 9.48 7.99 3.37
N ILE A 175 9.29 7.68 4.66
CA ILE A 175 8.14 8.16 5.43
C ILE A 175 8.11 9.69 5.43
N VAL A 176 9.24 10.33 5.78
CA VAL A 176 9.34 11.80 5.83
C VAL A 176 9.10 12.41 4.44
N SER A 177 9.74 11.88 3.40
CA SER A 177 9.57 12.40 2.04
C SER A 177 8.16 12.17 1.49
N SER A 178 7.50 11.07 1.86
CA SER A 178 6.09 10.83 1.53
C SER A 178 5.17 11.84 2.22
N LEU A 179 5.37 12.10 3.51
CA LEU A 179 4.55 13.07 4.25
C LEU A 179 4.75 14.49 3.70
N VAL A 180 5.99 14.89 3.38
CA VAL A 180 6.27 16.15 2.70
C VAL A 180 5.58 16.19 1.33
N GLY A 181 5.67 15.11 0.55
CA GLY A 181 4.96 14.98 -0.72
C GLY A 181 3.44 15.09 -0.57
N GLY A 182 2.88 14.53 0.51
CA GLY A 182 1.46 14.65 0.85
C GLY A 182 1.05 16.09 1.15
N VAL A 183 1.86 16.84 1.89
CA VAL A 183 1.63 18.28 2.13
C VAL A 183 1.69 19.07 0.82
N ILE A 184 2.70 18.84 -0.02
CA ILE A 184 2.82 19.49 -1.33
C ILE A 184 1.62 19.17 -2.21
N ALA A 185 1.22 17.90 -2.26
CA ALA A 185 0.08 17.46 -3.04
C ALA A 185 -1.23 18.07 -2.54
N ALA A 186 -1.42 18.19 -1.22
CA ALA A 186 -2.57 18.86 -0.66
C ALA A 186 -2.68 20.32 -1.12
N LEU A 187 -1.58 21.07 -1.02
CA LEU A 187 -1.53 22.46 -1.47
C LEU A 187 -1.72 22.60 -2.99
N SER A 188 -1.27 21.62 -3.77
CA SER A 188 -1.35 21.66 -5.25
C SER A 188 -2.70 21.22 -5.81
N LEU A 189 -3.46 20.43 -5.06
CA LEU A 189 -4.71 19.80 -5.49
C LEU A 189 -5.92 20.31 -4.70
N ASP A 190 -5.77 21.43 -3.99
CA ASP A 190 -6.81 22.05 -3.16
C ASP A 190 -7.42 21.09 -2.13
N LEU A 191 -6.59 20.23 -1.52
CA LEU A 191 -6.98 19.37 -0.40
C LEU A 191 -6.52 19.98 0.92
N SER A 192 -7.17 19.59 2.01
CA SER A 192 -6.64 19.89 3.35
C SER A 192 -5.30 19.19 3.57
N ILE A 193 -4.42 19.78 4.40
CA ILE A 193 -3.14 19.18 4.77
C ILE A 193 -3.36 17.79 5.38
N VAL A 194 -4.41 17.62 6.19
CA VAL A 194 -4.74 16.32 6.81
C VAL A 194 -5.11 15.26 5.78
N GLN A 195 -5.84 15.63 4.72
CA GLN A 195 -6.11 14.73 3.59
C GLN A 195 -4.82 14.33 2.87
N GLY A 196 -3.94 15.28 2.55
CA GLY A 196 -2.65 14.98 1.91
C GLY A 196 -1.77 14.04 2.73
N LEU A 197 -1.66 14.28 4.04
CA LEU A 197 -0.92 13.41 4.96
C LEU A 197 -1.54 12.01 5.04
N THR A 198 -2.87 11.92 5.06
CA THR A 198 -3.59 10.64 5.08
C THR A 198 -3.32 9.84 3.80
N PHE A 199 -3.48 10.44 2.62
CA PHE A 199 -3.21 9.78 1.34
C PHE A 199 -1.73 9.37 1.17
N ALA A 200 -0.80 10.09 1.79
CA ALA A 200 0.61 9.75 1.77
C ALA A 200 1.00 8.60 2.73
N SER A 201 0.18 8.31 3.74
CA SER A 201 0.53 7.43 4.87
C SER A 201 0.28 5.94 4.62
N ALA A 202 -0.48 5.61 3.59
CA ALA A 202 -0.76 4.22 3.22
C ALA A 202 0.44 3.50 2.61
N PHE A 203 1.37 4.27 2.05
CA PHE A 203 2.58 3.78 1.43
C PHE A 203 2.38 2.70 0.36
N GLY A 204 1.26 2.71 -0.37
CA GLY A 204 0.93 1.69 -1.37
C GLY A 204 -0.02 0.59 -0.88
N TRP A 205 -0.44 0.59 0.39
CA TRP A 205 -1.37 -0.39 0.93
C TRP A 205 -2.83 -0.03 0.63
N TYR A 206 -3.22 -0.15 -0.64
CA TYR A 206 -4.52 0.30 -1.15
C TYR A 206 -5.72 -0.36 -0.46
N SER A 207 -5.64 -1.63 -0.04
CA SER A 207 -6.76 -2.32 0.62
C SER A 207 -7.05 -1.81 2.03
N LEU A 208 -6.03 -1.33 2.74
CA LEU A 208 -6.18 -0.69 4.04
C LEU A 208 -6.65 0.76 3.90
N SER A 209 -5.97 1.54 3.06
CA SER A 209 -6.20 2.97 2.93
C SER A 209 -7.59 3.29 2.39
N SER A 210 -8.00 2.57 1.35
CA SER A 210 -9.30 2.74 0.73
C SER A 210 -10.46 2.50 1.69
N VAL A 211 -10.41 1.46 2.53
CA VAL A 211 -11.47 1.14 3.47
C VAL A 211 -11.52 2.16 4.60
N LEU A 212 -10.38 2.50 5.22
CA LEU A 212 -10.36 3.46 6.32
C LEU A 212 -10.76 4.87 5.87
N VAL A 213 -10.29 5.30 4.70
CA VAL A 213 -10.65 6.61 4.14
C VAL A 213 -12.11 6.62 3.67
N ASN A 214 -12.61 5.51 3.11
CA ASN A 214 -14.02 5.38 2.76
C ASN A 214 -14.92 5.50 4.00
N ASP A 215 -14.58 4.82 5.09
CA ASP A 215 -15.34 4.88 6.35
C ASP A 215 -15.33 6.29 6.96
N ALA A 216 -14.20 6.98 6.87
CA ALA A 216 -14.04 8.32 7.43
C ALA A 216 -14.67 9.44 6.60
N TRP A 217 -14.43 9.44 5.28
CA TRP A 217 -14.74 10.58 4.40
C TRP A 217 -15.64 10.20 3.20
N GLY A 218 -16.02 8.93 3.09
CA GLY A 218 -16.95 8.45 2.07
C GLY A 218 -16.29 7.90 0.79
N PRO A 219 -17.11 7.35 -0.12
CA PRO A 219 -16.66 6.57 -1.27
C PRO A 219 -15.79 7.30 -2.27
N ILE A 220 -15.96 8.62 -2.42
CA ILE A 220 -15.12 9.44 -3.31
C ILE A 220 -13.67 9.41 -2.82
N TYR A 221 -13.43 9.72 -1.54
CA TYR A 221 -12.08 9.76 -0.99
C TYR A 221 -11.48 8.37 -0.81
N GLY A 222 -12.29 7.37 -0.45
CA GLY A 222 -11.84 5.97 -0.44
C GLY A 222 -11.33 5.50 -1.80
N SER A 223 -12.01 5.91 -2.87
CA SER A 223 -11.59 5.62 -4.25
C SER A 223 -10.32 6.38 -4.64
N ILE A 224 -10.17 7.64 -4.21
CA ILE A 224 -8.93 8.41 -4.41
C ILE A 224 -7.75 7.69 -3.74
N ALA A 225 -7.91 7.23 -2.50
CA ALA A 225 -6.87 6.47 -1.79
C ALA A 225 -6.48 5.19 -2.55
N PHE A 226 -7.49 4.41 -2.98
CA PHE A 226 -7.28 3.20 -3.77
C PHE A 226 -6.47 3.47 -5.03
N PHE A 227 -6.92 4.41 -5.86
CA PHE A 227 -6.25 4.69 -7.14
C PHE A 227 -4.85 5.29 -6.94
N ASN A 228 -4.64 6.13 -5.93
CA ASN A 228 -3.34 6.70 -5.59
C ASN A 228 -2.31 5.60 -5.25
N ASP A 229 -2.69 4.66 -4.39
CA ASP A 229 -1.81 3.57 -3.97
C ASP A 229 -1.62 2.53 -5.08
N LEU A 230 -2.66 2.25 -5.87
CA LEU A 230 -2.57 1.35 -7.01
C LEU A 230 -1.69 1.92 -8.14
N SER A 231 -1.83 3.21 -8.46
CA SER A 231 -0.99 3.84 -9.49
C SER A 231 0.49 3.86 -9.08
N ARG A 232 0.75 3.98 -7.77
CA ARG A 232 2.09 3.82 -7.21
C ARG A 232 2.63 2.40 -7.41
N GLU A 233 1.83 1.37 -7.14
CA GLU A 233 2.24 -0.02 -7.36
C GLU A 233 2.63 -0.25 -8.83
N ILE A 234 1.80 0.22 -9.77
CA ILE A 234 2.08 0.07 -11.21
C ILE A 234 3.36 0.82 -11.60
N PHE A 235 3.54 2.05 -11.11
CA PHE A 235 4.73 2.85 -11.40
C PHE A 235 6.02 2.19 -10.87
N CYS A 236 5.99 1.59 -9.68
CA CYS A 236 7.20 1.01 -9.09
C CYS A 236 7.65 -0.27 -9.81
N LEU A 237 6.76 -1.04 -10.44
CA LEU A 237 7.13 -2.18 -11.31
C LEU A 237 8.16 -1.81 -12.38
N PHE A 238 8.03 -0.61 -12.96
CA PHE A 238 8.90 -0.13 -14.02
C PHE A 238 10.14 0.58 -13.48
N THR A 239 10.00 1.33 -12.38
CA THR A 239 11.08 2.15 -11.86
C THR A 239 12.04 1.40 -10.94
N ILE A 240 11.60 0.33 -10.27
CA ILE A 240 12.49 -0.50 -9.43
C ILE A 240 13.69 -1.01 -10.23
N PRO A 241 13.54 -1.72 -11.37
CA PRO A 241 14.69 -2.19 -12.14
C PRO A 241 15.60 -1.06 -12.65
N PHE A 242 15.01 0.09 -12.99
CA PHE A 242 15.74 1.26 -13.48
C PHE A 242 16.64 1.87 -12.40
N PHE A 243 16.09 2.11 -11.20
CA PHE A 243 16.85 2.68 -10.09
C PHE A 243 17.78 1.68 -9.43
N MET A 244 17.52 0.37 -9.54
CA MET A 244 18.24 -0.64 -8.76
C MET A 244 19.77 -0.61 -8.94
N ARG A 245 20.25 -0.25 -10.13
CA ARG A 245 21.70 -0.21 -10.42
C ARG A 245 22.42 0.93 -9.71
N ALA A 246 21.82 2.12 -9.66
CA ALA A 246 22.46 3.34 -9.17
C ALA A 246 21.96 3.78 -7.79
N PHE A 247 20.69 3.52 -7.50
CA PHE A 247 20.00 3.94 -6.28
C PHE A 247 19.24 2.76 -5.63
N PRO A 248 19.98 1.82 -5.02
CA PRO A 248 19.50 0.71 -4.21
C PRO A 248 18.31 0.97 -3.29
N SER A 249 18.41 2.00 -2.45
CA SER A 249 17.41 2.30 -1.42
C SER A 249 16.24 3.05 -2.04
N THR A 250 16.47 3.85 -3.08
CA THR A 250 15.39 4.42 -3.89
C THR A 250 14.55 3.34 -4.53
N ALA A 251 15.19 2.35 -5.18
CA ALA A 251 14.46 1.24 -5.81
C ALA A 251 13.61 0.50 -4.77
N VAL A 252 14.20 0.08 -3.64
CA VAL A 252 13.43 -0.59 -2.58
C VAL A 252 12.35 0.32 -1.98
N GLY A 253 12.66 1.59 -1.75
CA GLY A 253 11.76 2.53 -1.07
C GLY A 253 10.54 2.91 -1.89
N LEU A 254 10.66 2.93 -3.23
CA LEU A 254 9.54 3.21 -4.14
C LEU A 254 8.41 2.16 -4.00
N GLY A 255 8.75 0.89 -3.76
CA GLY A 255 7.77 -0.17 -3.52
C GLY A 255 6.91 0.06 -2.27
N GLY A 256 7.40 0.79 -1.27
CA GLY A 256 6.62 1.07 -0.05
C GLY A 256 6.21 -0.19 0.68
N ALA A 257 4.94 -0.29 1.06
CA ALA A 257 4.39 -1.47 1.73
C ALA A 257 4.53 -2.74 0.87
N THR A 258 4.47 -2.62 -0.45
CA THR A 258 4.55 -3.77 -1.38
C THR A 258 5.96 -4.34 -1.54
N SER A 259 6.99 -3.69 -0.98
CA SER A 259 8.39 -4.13 -1.05
C SER A 259 8.66 -5.47 -0.38
N LEU A 260 7.84 -5.85 0.62
CA LEU A 260 7.93 -7.14 1.30
C LEU A 260 7.16 -8.25 0.56
N ASP A 261 6.18 -7.86 -0.26
CA ASP A 261 5.19 -8.76 -0.86
C ASP A 261 5.36 -8.81 -2.38
N CYS A 262 4.50 -8.11 -3.13
CA CYS A 262 4.41 -8.16 -4.59
C CYS A 262 5.70 -7.72 -5.28
N MET A 263 6.45 -6.78 -4.70
CA MET A 263 7.67 -6.23 -5.32
C MET A 263 8.94 -6.96 -4.92
N LEU A 264 8.89 -7.83 -3.91
CA LEU A 264 10.07 -8.55 -3.43
C LEU A 264 10.76 -9.37 -4.55
N PRO A 265 10.02 -10.12 -5.41
CA PRO A 265 10.64 -10.84 -6.53
C PRO A 265 11.34 -9.91 -7.53
N VAL A 266 10.77 -8.72 -7.81
CA VAL A 266 11.37 -7.74 -8.73
C VAL A 266 12.62 -7.14 -8.12
N ILE A 267 12.58 -6.79 -6.83
CA ILE A 267 13.72 -6.28 -6.08
C ILE A 267 14.85 -7.31 -6.06
N GLN A 268 14.54 -8.56 -5.71
CA GLN A 268 15.52 -9.63 -5.62
C GLN A 268 16.17 -9.93 -6.98
N LYS A 269 15.40 -10.01 -8.07
CA LYS A 269 15.98 -10.27 -9.40
C LYS A 269 16.77 -9.07 -9.94
N SER A 270 16.34 -7.85 -9.64
CA SER A 270 17.02 -6.64 -10.14
C SER A 270 18.28 -6.31 -9.34
N GLY A 271 18.27 -6.59 -8.03
CA GLY A 271 19.33 -6.19 -7.09
C GLY A 271 20.15 -7.34 -6.51
N GLY A 272 19.74 -8.59 -6.73
CA GLY A 272 20.33 -9.77 -6.13
C GLY A 272 19.91 -10.00 -4.67
N THR A 273 20.42 -11.09 -4.10
CA THR A 273 20.13 -11.50 -2.70
C THR A 273 20.67 -10.50 -1.67
N GLN A 274 21.68 -9.70 -2.02
CA GLN A 274 22.28 -8.68 -1.16
C GLN A 274 21.29 -7.57 -0.75
N VAL A 275 20.21 -7.38 -1.52
CA VAL A 275 19.21 -6.32 -1.32
C VAL A 275 17.98 -6.81 -0.56
N VAL A 276 17.80 -8.13 -0.49
CA VAL A 276 16.66 -8.75 0.18
C VAL A 276 16.58 -8.36 1.67
N PRO A 277 17.67 -8.34 2.46
CA PRO A 277 17.58 -7.89 3.84
C PRO A 277 17.15 -6.42 3.99
N LEU A 278 17.54 -5.57 3.03
CA LEU A 278 17.11 -4.16 2.98
C LEU A 278 15.60 -4.09 2.72
N ALA A 279 15.10 -4.82 1.71
CA ALA A 279 13.68 -4.84 1.36
C ALA A 279 12.79 -5.40 2.48
N ILE A 280 13.25 -6.45 3.14
CA ILE A 280 12.58 -7.04 4.31
C ILE A 280 12.52 -6.03 5.45
N SER A 281 13.65 -5.44 5.82
CA SER A 281 13.71 -4.47 6.93
C SER A 281 12.82 -3.26 6.65
N PHE A 282 12.96 -2.68 5.46
CA PHE A 282 12.17 -1.55 5.00
C PHE A 282 10.67 -1.86 4.96
N GLY A 283 10.29 -2.91 4.24
CA GLY A 283 8.90 -3.27 4.02
C GLY A 283 8.18 -3.62 5.34
N PHE A 284 8.87 -4.28 6.27
CA PHE A 284 8.30 -4.57 7.59
C PHE A 284 8.00 -3.28 8.38
N ILE A 285 8.95 -2.33 8.43
CA ILE A 285 8.77 -1.06 9.14
C ILE A 285 7.63 -0.26 8.52
N VAL A 286 7.61 -0.15 7.19
CA VAL A 286 6.57 0.60 6.47
C VAL A 286 5.18 -0.02 6.68
N ASN A 287 5.05 -1.35 6.63
CA ASN A 287 3.78 -2.03 6.91
C ASN A 287 3.32 -1.86 8.37
N LEU A 288 4.24 -1.72 9.32
CA LEU A 288 3.88 -1.44 10.72
C LEU A 288 3.44 0.02 10.92
N VAL A 289 4.09 0.96 10.25
CA VAL A 289 3.85 2.40 10.40
C VAL A 289 2.62 2.86 9.62
N ALA A 290 2.34 2.29 8.44
CA ALA A 290 1.24 2.74 7.57
C ALA A 290 -0.11 2.82 8.29
N PRO A 291 -0.55 1.78 9.02
CA PRO A 291 -1.84 1.84 9.69
C PRO A 291 -1.88 2.82 10.86
N LEU A 292 -0.76 2.99 11.56
CA LEU A 292 -0.64 3.95 12.66
C LEU A 292 -0.82 5.39 12.15
N LEU A 293 -0.13 5.74 11.07
CA LEU A 293 -0.21 7.07 10.48
C LEU A 293 -1.56 7.33 9.83
N LEU A 294 -2.12 6.36 9.11
CA LEU A 294 -3.48 6.48 8.56
C LEU A 294 -4.51 6.77 9.65
N ALA A 295 -4.53 5.96 10.70
CA ALA A 295 -5.47 6.15 11.82
C ALA A 295 -5.23 7.47 12.58
N LEU A 296 -3.97 7.89 12.72
CA LEU A 296 -3.63 9.18 13.33
C LEU A 296 -4.17 10.36 12.52
N PHE A 297 -3.86 10.44 11.21
CA PHE A 297 -4.25 11.59 10.40
C PHE A 297 -5.76 11.62 10.13
N ILE A 298 -6.40 10.48 9.91
CA ILE A 298 -7.88 10.40 9.88
C ILE A 298 -8.46 10.91 11.19
N GLY A 299 -7.88 10.52 12.33
CA GLY A 299 -8.30 10.94 13.65
C GLY A 299 -8.06 12.43 13.97
N LEU A 300 -7.21 13.12 13.21
CA LEU A 300 -6.96 14.56 13.31
C LEU A 300 -7.91 15.39 12.42
N ALA A 301 -8.62 14.76 11.48
CA ALA A 301 -9.61 15.44 10.63
C ALA A 301 -10.99 15.60 11.29
N GLY A 302 -11.25 14.88 12.38
CA GLY A 302 -12.49 14.96 13.18
C GLY A 302 -12.29 15.75 14.45
#